data_AF-A0A7V1DT92-F1
#
_entry.id   AF-A0A7V1DT92-F1
#
_cell.length_a   1.000
_cell.length_b   1.000
_cell.length_c   1.000
_cell.angle_alpha   90.00
_cell.angle_beta   90.00
_cell.angle_gamma   90.00
#
_symmetry.space_group_name_H-M   'P 1'
#
loop_
_entity.id
_entity.type
_entity.pdbx_description
1 polymer ?
#
loop_
_entity_poly.entity_id
_entity_poly.type
_entity_poly.pdbx_seq_one_letter_code
_entity_poly.pdbx_strand_id
1 'polypeptide(L)'
;MEFVVDADGHVLEPPDLWERYVDPEYRDRAIRVRRGQDGRDMLEIDGRPARLTTPEMLGGIGGMGMALEELAEAATSGRYLAYAPEAAYDPGARIRRLDAEGLTHAVLYPTLGLQWEAEVADPGYALAHCRAYNRWIEDFCRDTGGRLIPVAHLSLGDAHAAAQELRRAVANGARGGFVLPFTLDGLPHGHPDHDPLWRAAEELDVPIAIHTGVDPPARSVHHRFDGVSWPEAVPGQIWYLQLLFPQAVQQAFSTFFQFATFDRFPGLKLVVLESGCGWLPYWMDRMDALYAGALRVTMSLREPPSVYVRRQCWIAADPDERFLPAVVEAVGEDRLLWASDFPHSDHAGNYVEELDEACRSLPADAARKLRGLNAAKLYRLTSSA
;
A
#
# COMPACT_ATOMS: atom_id res chain seq x y z
N MET A 1 -4.00 23.78 13.76
CA MET A 1 -3.67 22.47 14.37
C MET A 1 -2.37 21.97 13.78
N GLU A 2 -1.58 21.23 14.56
CA GLU A 2 -0.45 20.47 14.03
C GLU A 2 -0.99 19.22 13.33
N PHE A 3 -0.54 18.95 12.09
CA PHE A 3 -0.96 17.75 11.37
C PHE A 3 -0.24 16.53 11.95
N VAL A 4 -1.02 15.53 12.34
CA VAL A 4 -0.54 14.17 12.60
C VAL A 4 -1.30 13.25 11.66
N VAL A 5 -0.60 12.63 10.72
CA VAL A 5 -1.23 11.94 9.58
C VAL A 5 -0.67 10.55 9.46
N ASP A 6 -1.54 9.56 9.60
CA ASP A 6 -1.28 8.18 9.23
C ASP A 6 -1.31 8.08 7.69
N ALA A 7 -0.15 7.89 7.07
CA ALA A 7 -0.04 7.85 5.61
C ALA A 7 -0.29 6.48 5.01
N ASP A 8 -0.48 5.45 5.85
CA ASP A 8 -0.68 4.06 5.47
C ASP A 8 -1.57 3.37 6.49
N GLY A 9 -2.87 3.67 6.40
CA GLY A 9 -3.89 3.00 7.20
C GLY A 9 -4.72 2.08 6.31
N HIS A 10 -5.19 0.98 6.88
CA HIS A 10 -5.94 -0.03 6.17
C HIS A 10 -7.39 -0.10 6.62
N VAL A 11 -8.22 -0.58 5.69
CA VAL A 11 -9.60 -0.97 5.98
C VAL A 11 -9.82 -2.48 5.83
N LEU A 12 -10.44 -3.00 6.89
CA LEU A 12 -11.50 -3.99 6.90
C LEU A 12 -12.60 -3.94 5.81
N GLU A 13 -12.45 -4.44 4.58
CA GLU A 13 -13.58 -4.45 3.64
C GLU A 13 -14.75 -5.34 4.10
N PRO A 14 -16.01 -4.94 3.90
CA PRO A 14 -17.14 -5.82 4.16
C PRO A 14 -17.09 -7.12 3.32
N PRO A 15 -17.50 -8.27 3.88
CA PRO A 15 -17.49 -9.58 3.20
C PRO A 15 -18.16 -9.62 1.80
N ASP A 16 -19.12 -8.72 1.57
CA ASP A 16 -19.97 -8.63 0.39
C ASP A 16 -19.73 -7.34 -0.41
N LEU A 17 -18.63 -6.62 -0.17
CA LEU A 17 -18.31 -5.34 -0.84
C LEU A 17 -18.44 -5.48 -2.36
N TRP A 18 -17.65 -6.37 -2.98
CA TRP A 18 -17.63 -6.46 -4.43
C TRP A 18 -18.96 -6.99 -4.98
N GLU A 19 -19.69 -7.85 -4.27
CA GLU A 19 -21.04 -8.28 -4.69
C GLU A 19 -22.00 -7.09 -4.83
N ARG A 20 -21.93 -6.12 -3.91
CA ARG A 20 -22.78 -4.93 -3.89
C ARG A 20 -22.33 -3.88 -4.90
N TYR A 21 -21.02 -3.64 -4.99
CA TYR A 21 -20.48 -2.50 -5.70
C TYR A 21 -20.02 -2.82 -7.11
N VAL A 22 -19.74 -4.06 -7.52
CA VAL A 22 -19.23 -4.36 -8.87
C VAL A 22 -20.29 -4.14 -9.95
N ASP A 23 -19.83 -3.85 -11.17
CA ASP A 23 -20.71 -3.68 -12.32
C ASP A 23 -21.53 -4.97 -12.57
N PRO A 24 -22.83 -4.89 -12.95
CA PRO A 24 -23.74 -6.03 -12.91
C PRO A 24 -23.27 -7.28 -13.67
N GLU A 25 -22.52 -7.11 -14.77
CA GLU A 25 -22.01 -8.22 -15.59
C GLU A 25 -20.96 -9.08 -14.88
N TYR A 26 -20.30 -8.56 -13.82
CA TYR A 26 -19.27 -9.26 -13.06
C TYR A 26 -19.80 -9.85 -11.73
N ARG A 27 -21.06 -9.61 -11.35
CA ARG A 27 -21.62 -10.01 -10.03
C ARG A 27 -21.53 -11.51 -9.74
N ASP A 28 -21.75 -12.35 -10.74
CA ASP A 28 -21.67 -13.80 -10.57
C ASP A 28 -20.24 -14.24 -10.21
N ARG A 29 -19.24 -13.47 -10.65
CA ARG A 29 -17.81 -13.70 -10.44
C ARG A 29 -17.22 -12.79 -9.36
N ALA A 30 -18.04 -12.06 -8.60
CA ALA A 30 -17.58 -11.07 -7.64
C ALA A 30 -16.73 -11.67 -6.51
N ILE A 31 -15.75 -10.90 -6.04
CA ILE A 31 -14.98 -11.23 -4.84
C ILE A 31 -15.89 -11.23 -3.61
N ARG A 32 -15.68 -12.18 -2.70
CA ARG A 32 -16.49 -12.31 -1.48
C ARG A 32 -15.84 -13.18 -0.44
N VAL A 33 -16.16 -12.92 0.82
CA VAL A 33 -15.82 -13.82 1.91
C VAL A 33 -17.00 -14.74 2.19
N ARG A 34 -16.79 -16.05 2.07
CA ARG A 34 -17.81 -17.09 2.28
C ARG A 34 -17.46 -17.95 3.48
N ARG A 35 -18.48 -18.30 4.27
CA ARG A 35 -18.37 -19.28 5.34
C ARG A 35 -18.33 -20.69 4.76
N GLY A 36 -17.24 -21.40 5.00
CA GLY A 36 -17.08 -22.82 4.69
C GLY A 36 -17.89 -23.72 5.62
N GLN A 37 -18.00 -25.00 5.24
CA GLN A 37 -18.71 -26.02 6.04
C GLN A 37 -18.01 -26.35 7.36
N ASP A 38 -16.70 -26.10 7.43
CA ASP A 38 -15.89 -26.23 8.64
C ASP A 38 -16.03 -25.03 9.60
N GLY A 39 -16.89 -24.06 9.24
CA GLY A 39 -17.13 -22.87 10.04
C GLY A 39 -16.06 -21.79 9.91
N ARG A 40 -15.07 -21.96 9.03
CA ARG A 40 -14.05 -20.93 8.74
C ARG A 40 -14.45 -20.12 7.51
N ASP A 41 -13.98 -18.88 7.43
CA ASP A 41 -14.19 -18.03 6.27
C ASP A 41 -13.13 -18.27 5.20
N MET A 42 -13.51 -18.05 3.95
CA MET A 42 -12.67 -18.24 2.78
C MET A 42 -12.93 -17.10 1.80
N LEU A 43 -11.86 -16.51 1.28
CA LEU A 43 -11.94 -15.55 0.20
C LEU A 43 -12.27 -16.32 -1.10
N GLU A 44 -13.27 -15.88 -1.82
CA GLU A 44 -13.63 -16.36 -3.14
C GLU A 44 -13.29 -15.28 -4.17
N ILE A 45 -12.56 -15.66 -5.21
CA ILE A 45 -12.13 -14.81 -6.32
C ILE A 45 -12.55 -15.50 -7.61
N ASP A 46 -13.26 -14.79 -8.49
CA ASP A 46 -13.68 -15.32 -9.78
C ASP A 46 -14.44 -16.67 -9.67
N GLY A 47 -15.34 -16.77 -8.68
CA GLY A 47 -16.14 -17.97 -8.43
C GLY A 47 -15.35 -19.17 -7.87
N ARG A 48 -14.12 -18.95 -7.40
CA ARG A 48 -13.25 -20.01 -6.87
C ARG A 48 -12.67 -19.64 -5.51
N PRO A 49 -12.44 -20.61 -4.61
CA PRO A 49 -11.59 -20.41 -3.44
C PRO A 49 -10.25 -19.76 -3.81
N ALA A 50 -9.87 -18.70 -3.10
CA ALA A 50 -8.53 -18.12 -3.17
C ALA A 50 -7.50 -19.19 -2.79
N ARG A 51 -6.42 -19.28 -3.56
CA ARG A 51 -5.30 -20.19 -3.30
C ARG A 51 -4.22 -19.53 -2.46
N LEU A 52 -4.11 -18.20 -2.56
CA LEU A 52 -3.02 -17.43 -1.97
C LEU A 52 -3.43 -16.70 -0.70
N THR A 53 -4.68 -16.85 -0.25
CA THR A 53 -5.15 -16.30 1.01
C THR A 53 -5.84 -17.40 1.80
N THR A 54 -5.23 -17.80 2.92
CA THR A 54 -5.78 -18.89 3.75
C THR A 54 -6.82 -18.35 4.73
N PRO A 55 -7.71 -19.22 5.26
CA PRO A 55 -8.60 -18.85 6.35
C PRO A 55 -7.84 -18.27 7.55
N GLU A 56 -6.67 -18.82 7.88
CA GLU A 56 -5.86 -18.37 9.01
C GLU A 56 -5.39 -16.93 8.85
N MET A 57 -4.97 -16.56 7.63
CA MET A 57 -4.67 -15.16 7.32
C MET A 57 -5.91 -14.29 7.55
N LEU A 58 -7.06 -14.66 6.99
CA LEU A 58 -8.30 -13.88 7.15
C LEU A 58 -8.72 -13.68 8.61
N GLY A 59 -8.53 -14.70 9.44
CA GLY A 59 -8.85 -14.64 10.87
C GLY A 59 -7.92 -13.70 11.66
N GLY A 60 -6.63 -13.68 11.30
CA GLY A 60 -5.61 -12.90 12.00
C GLY A 60 -5.32 -11.51 11.42
N ILE A 61 -5.72 -11.22 10.18
CA ILE A 61 -5.24 -10.05 9.41
C ILE A 61 -5.52 -8.69 10.06
N GLY A 62 -6.54 -8.58 10.92
CA GLY A 62 -6.87 -7.36 11.67
C GLY A 62 -6.38 -7.38 13.12
N GLY A 63 -5.33 -8.14 13.41
CA GLY A 63 -4.90 -8.49 14.76
C GLY A 63 -3.86 -7.57 15.39
N MET A 64 -3.68 -6.34 14.90
CA MET A 64 -2.70 -5.39 15.46
C MET A 64 -2.79 -5.30 16.99
N GLY A 65 -1.64 -5.44 17.65
CA GLY A 65 -1.51 -5.30 19.10
C GLY A 65 -2.12 -6.44 19.93
N MET A 66 -2.64 -7.50 19.32
CA MET A 66 -3.06 -8.70 20.05
C MET A 66 -1.86 -9.40 20.69
N ALA A 67 -2.08 -10.00 21.85
CA ALA A 67 -1.11 -10.95 22.40
C ALA A 67 -0.97 -12.16 21.47
N LEU A 68 0.17 -12.83 21.50
CA LEU A 68 0.45 -13.96 20.61
C LEU A 68 -0.62 -15.06 20.69
N GLU A 69 -1.10 -15.37 21.90
CA GLU A 69 -2.14 -16.37 22.11
C GLU A 69 -3.48 -15.96 21.50
N GLU A 70 -3.86 -14.68 21.60
CA GLU A 70 -5.09 -14.14 21.03
C GLU A 70 -5.02 -14.08 19.51
N LEU A 71 -3.88 -13.64 18.96
CA LEU A 71 -3.65 -13.65 17.51
C LEU A 71 -3.69 -15.08 16.95
N ALA A 72 -3.13 -16.05 17.68
CA ALA A 72 -3.21 -17.46 17.31
C ALA A 72 -4.66 -17.98 17.35
N GLU A 73 -5.45 -17.58 18.33
CA GLU A 73 -6.89 -17.90 18.37
C GLU A 73 -7.63 -17.27 17.18
N ALA A 74 -7.41 -15.98 16.92
CA ALA A 74 -8.02 -15.26 15.82
C ALA A 74 -7.69 -15.92 14.47
N ALA A 75 -6.41 -16.20 14.21
CA ALA A 75 -5.95 -16.88 13.02
C ALA A 75 -6.55 -18.29 12.91
N THR A 76 -6.42 -19.14 13.94
CA THR A 76 -6.95 -20.52 13.86
C THR A 76 -8.47 -20.60 13.76
N SER A 77 -9.20 -19.57 14.25
CA SER A 77 -10.65 -19.46 14.02
C SER A 77 -11.01 -19.33 12.54
N GLY A 78 -10.09 -18.74 11.76
CA GLY A 78 -10.26 -18.42 10.36
C GLY A 78 -11.47 -17.54 10.07
N ARG A 79 -11.95 -16.74 11.04
CA ARG A 79 -13.16 -15.94 10.91
C ARG A 79 -12.82 -14.49 10.60
N TYR A 80 -13.10 -14.06 9.38
CA TYR A 80 -12.85 -12.69 8.95
C TYR A 80 -13.69 -11.70 9.77
N LEU A 81 -13.07 -10.58 10.17
CA LEU A 81 -13.61 -9.52 11.05
C LEU A 81 -13.94 -9.92 12.49
N ALA A 82 -13.99 -11.20 12.84
CA ALA A 82 -14.53 -11.63 14.12
C ALA A 82 -13.71 -11.14 15.33
N TYR A 83 -12.42 -10.90 15.12
CA TYR A 83 -11.49 -10.36 16.11
C TYR A 83 -10.98 -8.96 15.73
N ALA A 84 -11.33 -8.46 14.54
CA ALA A 84 -10.82 -7.17 14.08
C ALA A 84 -11.46 -6.01 14.87
N PRO A 85 -10.71 -4.95 15.18
CA PRO A 85 -11.25 -3.77 15.84
C PRO A 85 -12.31 -3.09 14.95
N GLU A 86 -13.39 -2.59 15.56
CA GLU A 86 -14.47 -1.91 14.83
C GLU A 86 -13.96 -0.76 13.95
N ALA A 87 -12.95 -0.03 14.44
CA ALA A 87 -12.28 1.06 13.70
C ALA A 87 -11.68 0.63 12.36
N ALA A 88 -11.48 -0.67 12.11
CA ALA A 88 -11.00 -1.17 10.83
C ALA A 88 -12.06 -1.16 9.73
N TYR A 89 -13.34 -1.25 10.06
CA TYR A 89 -14.43 -1.45 9.09
C TYR A 89 -15.65 -0.54 9.32
N ASP A 90 -15.65 0.29 10.37
CA ASP A 90 -16.63 1.35 10.60
C ASP A 90 -15.94 2.73 10.58
N PRO A 91 -16.37 3.66 9.71
CA PRO A 91 -15.71 4.96 9.58
C PRO A 91 -15.92 5.84 10.84
N GLY A 92 -17.05 5.69 11.53
CA GLY A 92 -17.32 6.41 12.77
C GLY A 92 -16.40 5.96 13.90
N ALA A 93 -16.17 4.66 14.03
CA ALA A 93 -15.22 4.07 14.96
C ALA A 93 -13.78 4.46 14.61
N ARG A 94 -13.42 4.51 13.32
CA ARG A 94 -12.10 5.02 12.87
C ARG A 94 -11.90 6.47 13.30
N ILE A 95 -12.88 7.35 13.11
CA ILE A 95 -12.80 8.75 13.58
C ILE A 95 -12.61 8.84 15.09
N ARG A 96 -13.40 8.09 15.88
CA ARG A 96 -13.25 8.07 17.35
C ARG A 96 -11.86 7.60 17.77
N ARG A 97 -11.28 6.64 17.04
CA ARG A 97 -9.91 6.17 17.27
C ARG A 97 -8.89 7.24 16.95
N LEU A 98 -9.00 7.91 15.80
CA LEU A 98 -8.11 9.03 15.45
C LEU A 98 -8.16 10.13 16.53
N ASP A 99 -9.35 10.45 17.06
CA ASP A 99 -9.50 11.40 18.17
C ASP A 99 -8.79 10.95 19.45
N ALA A 100 -8.92 9.67 19.80
CA ALA A 100 -8.28 9.10 21.00
C ALA A 100 -6.75 9.08 20.88
N GLU A 101 -6.22 8.91 19.68
CA GLU A 101 -4.79 8.80 19.39
C GLU A 101 -4.14 10.15 19.06
N GLY A 102 -4.93 11.22 18.94
CA GLY A 102 -4.44 12.53 18.51
C GLY A 102 -4.05 12.61 17.03
N LEU A 103 -4.53 11.66 16.21
CA LEU A 103 -4.33 11.65 14.77
C LEU A 103 -5.36 12.56 14.08
N THR A 104 -4.88 13.41 13.18
CA THR A 104 -5.75 14.34 12.46
C THR A 104 -6.39 13.70 11.24
N HIS A 105 -5.64 12.87 10.51
CA HIS A 105 -6.08 12.24 9.25
C HIS A 105 -5.49 10.83 9.12
N ALA A 106 -6.15 9.99 8.34
CA ALA A 106 -5.64 8.70 7.88
C ALA A 106 -5.85 8.52 6.38
N VAL A 107 -4.80 8.14 5.66
CA VAL A 107 -4.84 7.73 4.26
C VAL A 107 -5.16 6.24 4.19
N LEU A 108 -6.22 5.89 3.47
CA LEU A 108 -6.81 4.56 3.56
C LEU A 108 -6.55 3.70 2.31
N TYR A 109 -5.98 2.52 2.53
CA TYR A 109 -5.70 1.45 1.58
C TYR A 109 -6.54 0.20 1.89
N PRO A 110 -6.79 -0.69 0.91
CA PRO A 110 -7.54 -1.91 1.13
C PRO A 110 -6.75 -2.93 1.96
N THR A 111 -7.44 -3.98 2.42
CA THR A 111 -6.78 -5.20 2.92
C THR A 111 -7.07 -6.39 2.03
N LEU A 112 -8.35 -6.75 1.84
CA LEU A 112 -8.74 -7.78 0.87
C LEU A 112 -8.39 -7.36 -0.56
N GLY A 113 -8.42 -6.06 -0.86
CA GLY A 113 -7.96 -5.54 -2.15
C GLY A 113 -6.51 -5.89 -2.49
N LEU A 114 -5.67 -6.18 -1.49
CA LEU A 114 -4.27 -6.60 -1.67
C LEU A 114 -4.10 -8.11 -1.92
N GLN A 115 -5.19 -8.88 -1.85
CA GLN A 115 -5.16 -10.35 -1.81
C GLN A 115 -5.57 -11.02 -3.13
N TRP A 116 -6.27 -10.33 -4.03
CA TRP A 116 -6.98 -10.99 -5.13
C TRP A 116 -6.33 -10.88 -6.50
N GLU A 117 -5.63 -9.78 -6.79
CA GLU A 117 -5.21 -9.45 -8.15
C GLU A 117 -4.18 -10.46 -8.71
N ALA A 118 -3.37 -11.07 -7.84
CA ALA A 118 -2.42 -12.11 -8.21
C ALA A 118 -3.05 -13.43 -8.69
N GLU A 119 -4.35 -13.63 -8.46
CA GLU A 119 -5.08 -14.83 -8.86
C GLU A 119 -5.92 -14.64 -10.13
N VAL A 120 -5.85 -13.47 -10.77
CA VAL A 120 -6.60 -13.19 -12.00
C VAL A 120 -5.67 -12.75 -13.13
N ALA A 121 -6.18 -12.86 -14.36
CA ALA A 121 -5.44 -12.48 -15.57
C ALA A 121 -6.25 -11.60 -16.54
N ASP A 122 -7.55 -11.42 -16.30
CA ASP A 122 -8.45 -10.63 -17.14
C ASP A 122 -8.39 -9.16 -16.71
N PRO A 123 -7.83 -8.24 -17.54
CA PRO A 123 -7.76 -6.83 -17.19
C PRO A 123 -9.13 -6.16 -16.99
N GLY A 124 -10.17 -6.62 -17.70
CA GLY A 124 -11.53 -6.11 -17.55
C GLY A 124 -12.12 -6.49 -16.20
N TYR A 125 -11.91 -7.74 -15.77
CA TYR A 125 -12.26 -8.18 -14.42
C TYR A 125 -11.53 -7.35 -13.36
N ALA A 126 -10.21 -7.18 -13.50
CA ALA A 126 -9.40 -6.43 -12.53
C ALA A 126 -9.88 -4.98 -12.40
N LEU A 127 -10.08 -4.29 -13.53
CA LEU A 127 -10.62 -2.93 -13.56
C LEU A 127 -11.99 -2.82 -12.88
N ALA A 128 -12.91 -3.74 -13.16
CA ALA A 128 -14.24 -3.73 -12.57
C ALA A 128 -14.20 -3.87 -11.04
N HIS A 129 -13.28 -4.70 -10.51
CA HIS A 129 -13.12 -4.92 -9.08
C HIS A 129 -12.38 -3.78 -8.38
N CYS A 130 -11.36 -3.19 -9.02
CA CYS A 130 -10.75 -1.94 -8.56
C CYS A 130 -11.81 -0.82 -8.46
N ARG A 131 -12.63 -0.64 -9.50
CA ARG A 131 -13.72 0.36 -9.50
C ARG A 131 -14.76 0.09 -8.40
N ALA A 132 -15.10 -1.18 -8.15
CA ALA A 132 -16.01 -1.54 -7.07
C ALA A 132 -15.47 -1.13 -5.70
N TYR A 133 -14.20 -1.43 -5.43
CA TYR A 133 -13.50 -0.95 -4.22
C TYR A 133 -13.49 0.58 -4.15
N ASN A 134 -13.14 1.26 -5.24
CA ASN A 134 -13.05 2.72 -5.29
C ASN A 134 -14.41 3.38 -4.95
N ARG A 135 -15.51 2.88 -5.52
CA ARG A 135 -16.86 3.35 -5.17
C ARG A 135 -17.18 3.16 -3.68
N TRP A 136 -16.79 2.03 -3.12
CA TRP A 136 -17.04 1.75 -1.71
C TRP A 136 -16.18 2.62 -0.78
N ILE A 137 -14.87 2.78 -1.03
CA ILE A 137 -14.00 3.60 -0.18
C ILE A 137 -14.37 5.09 -0.26
N GLU A 138 -14.88 5.55 -1.40
CA GLU A 138 -15.48 6.88 -1.55
C GLU A 138 -16.67 7.06 -0.60
N ASP A 139 -17.56 6.06 -0.50
CA ASP A 139 -18.69 6.09 0.42
C ASP A 139 -18.27 5.97 1.89
N PHE A 140 -17.30 5.11 2.19
CA PHE A 140 -16.73 4.94 3.53
C PHE A 140 -16.17 6.27 4.08
N CYS A 141 -15.51 7.06 3.23
CA CYS A 141 -14.87 8.31 3.63
C CYS A 141 -15.79 9.55 3.59
N ARG A 142 -16.96 9.48 2.92
CA ARG A 142 -17.78 10.64 2.52
C ARG A 142 -18.12 11.60 3.65
N ASP A 143 -18.56 11.07 4.80
CA ASP A 143 -19.11 11.85 5.91
C ASP A 143 -18.15 12.00 7.10
N THR A 144 -16.84 11.96 6.81
CA THR A 144 -15.78 11.95 7.84
C THR A 144 -15.13 13.32 8.07
N GLY A 145 -15.70 14.38 7.48
CA GLY A 145 -15.12 15.73 7.51
C GLY A 145 -13.80 15.84 6.74
N GLY A 146 -13.52 14.90 5.83
CA GLY A 146 -12.27 14.84 5.09
C GLY A 146 -11.08 14.36 5.93
N ARG A 147 -11.31 13.71 7.07
CA ARG A 147 -10.24 13.13 7.91
C ARG A 147 -9.84 11.72 7.49
N LEU A 148 -10.77 10.96 6.92
CA LEU A 148 -10.45 9.70 6.24
C LEU A 148 -10.26 9.98 4.76
N ILE A 149 -9.11 9.61 4.22
CA ILE A 149 -8.67 9.99 2.88
C ILE A 149 -8.71 8.75 1.97
N PRO A 150 -9.64 8.68 1.00
CA PRO A 150 -9.69 7.55 0.09
C PRO A 150 -8.51 7.57 -0.88
N VAL A 151 -7.89 6.41 -1.10
CA VAL A 151 -6.93 6.16 -2.18
C VAL A 151 -7.52 5.15 -3.15
N ALA A 152 -7.39 5.40 -4.44
CA ALA A 152 -7.93 4.52 -5.46
C ALA A 152 -7.05 3.27 -5.67
N HIS A 153 -7.63 2.07 -5.60
CA HIS A 153 -6.98 0.87 -6.14
C HIS A 153 -7.03 0.94 -7.66
N LEU A 154 -5.87 0.73 -8.30
CA LEU A 154 -5.69 0.66 -9.74
C LEU A 154 -4.94 -0.60 -10.12
N SER A 155 -5.24 -1.13 -11.31
CA SER A 155 -4.53 -2.26 -11.91
C SER A 155 -3.75 -1.79 -13.13
N LEU A 156 -2.53 -2.31 -13.32
CA LEU A 156 -1.74 -2.06 -14.53
C LEU A 156 -2.08 -3.00 -15.70
N GLY A 157 -3.14 -3.81 -15.60
CA GLY A 157 -3.60 -4.64 -16.72
C GLY A 157 -4.06 -3.86 -17.96
N ASP A 158 -4.56 -2.64 -17.76
CA ASP A 158 -4.82 -1.66 -18.82
C ASP A 158 -4.58 -0.24 -18.27
N ALA A 159 -3.42 0.33 -18.59
CA ALA A 159 -3.02 1.64 -18.08
C ALA A 159 -3.93 2.79 -18.54
N HIS A 160 -4.59 2.68 -19.71
CA HIS A 160 -5.53 3.71 -20.16
C HIS A 160 -6.81 3.65 -19.33
N ALA A 161 -7.32 2.46 -19.06
CA ALA A 161 -8.49 2.29 -18.21
C ALA A 161 -8.20 2.69 -16.75
N ALA A 162 -7.03 2.33 -16.23
CA ALA A 162 -6.56 2.78 -14.91
C ALA A 162 -6.48 4.32 -14.82
N ALA A 163 -5.96 4.97 -15.87
CA ALA A 163 -5.91 6.43 -15.95
C ALA A 163 -7.31 7.08 -15.96
N GLN A 164 -8.30 6.44 -16.58
CA GLN A 164 -9.68 6.92 -16.55
C GLN A 164 -10.30 6.73 -15.17
N GLU A 165 -10.04 5.59 -14.53
CA GLU A 165 -10.53 5.28 -13.20
C GLU A 165 -9.92 6.20 -12.14
N LEU A 166 -8.62 6.53 -12.22
CA LEU A 166 -7.98 7.51 -11.36
C LEU A 166 -8.66 8.88 -11.47
N ARG A 167 -8.94 9.36 -12.69
CA ARG A 167 -9.67 10.63 -12.90
C ARG A 167 -11.06 10.60 -12.26
N ARG A 168 -11.78 9.48 -12.38
CA ARG A 168 -13.10 9.29 -11.74
C ARG A 168 -12.99 9.34 -10.21
N ALA A 169 -12.06 8.57 -9.65
CA ALA A 169 -11.90 8.47 -8.20
C ALA A 169 -11.46 9.81 -7.59
N VAL A 170 -10.53 10.53 -8.22
CA VAL A 170 -10.11 11.86 -7.78
C VAL A 170 -11.25 12.87 -7.85
N ALA A 171 -12.09 12.81 -8.89
CA ALA A 171 -13.30 13.63 -8.98
C ALA A 171 -14.32 13.34 -7.86
N ASN A 172 -14.26 12.14 -7.26
CA ASN A 172 -15.10 11.71 -6.14
C ASN A 172 -14.40 11.80 -4.77
N GLY A 173 -13.24 12.45 -4.70
CA GLY A 173 -12.57 12.77 -3.44
C GLY A 173 -11.32 11.96 -3.12
N ALA A 174 -10.95 10.98 -3.96
CA ALA A 174 -9.68 10.28 -3.79
C ALA A 174 -8.49 11.27 -3.89
N ARG A 175 -7.48 11.10 -3.03
CA ARG A 175 -6.28 11.95 -3.00
C ARG A 175 -5.06 11.31 -3.62
N GLY A 176 -5.23 10.20 -4.32
CA GLY A 176 -4.18 9.45 -4.99
C GLY A 176 -4.72 8.13 -5.50
N GLY A 177 -3.82 7.31 -6.04
CA GLY A 177 -4.08 5.91 -6.33
C GLY A 177 -2.93 5.03 -5.87
N PHE A 178 -3.10 3.72 -5.94
CA PHE A 178 -2.01 2.77 -5.74
C PHE A 178 -2.12 1.62 -6.73
N VAL A 179 -0.98 0.96 -6.93
CA VAL A 179 -0.85 -0.28 -7.69
C VAL A 179 -0.06 -1.29 -6.86
N LEU A 180 -0.31 -2.57 -7.10
CA LEU A 180 0.47 -3.66 -6.50
C LEU A 180 1.88 -3.71 -7.10
N PRO A 181 2.85 -4.41 -6.47
CA PRO A 181 4.25 -4.40 -6.90
C PRO A 181 4.53 -5.37 -8.06
N PHE A 182 3.46 -5.85 -8.72
CA PHE A 182 3.49 -6.62 -9.95
C PHE A 182 2.48 -6.07 -10.95
N THR A 183 2.55 -6.55 -12.19
CA THR A 183 1.64 -6.20 -13.28
C THR A 183 1.04 -7.47 -13.87
N LEU A 184 -0.19 -7.41 -14.39
CA LEU A 184 -0.85 -8.58 -14.97
C LEU A 184 -0.09 -9.10 -16.21
N ASP A 185 0.41 -8.19 -17.03
CA ASP A 185 1.19 -8.49 -18.25
C ASP A 185 2.67 -8.82 -17.97
N GLY A 186 3.18 -8.56 -16.76
CA GLY A 186 4.57 -8.76 -16.40
C GLY A 186 5.51 -7.67 -16.90
N LEU A 187 4.98 -6.57 -17.46
CA LEU A 187 5.79 -5.41 -17.82
C LEU A 187 6.23 -4.65 -16.56
N PRO A 188 7.45 -4.11 -16.52
CA PRO A 188 7.91 -3.25 -15.42
C PRO A 188 7.01 -2.03 -15.23
N HIS A 189 6.80 -1.55 -13.99
CA HIS A 189 5.97 -0.37 -13.71
C HIS A 189 6.42 0.87 -14.51
N GLY A 190 7.73 1.10 -14.63
CA GLY A 190 8.29 2.20 -15.42
C GLY A 190 8.18 2.06 -16.94
N HIS A 191 7.70 0.92 -17.47
CA HIS A 191 7.58 0.69 -18.91
C HIS A 191 6.67 1.75 -19.58
N PRO A 192 6.99 2.22 -20.81
CA PRO A 192 6.20 3.25 -21.49
C PRO A 192 4.72 2.90 -21.72
N ASP A 193 4.36 1.62 -21.75
CA ASP A 193 2.96 1.20 -21.89
C ASP A 193 2.10 1.60 -20.67
N HIS A 194 2.73 1.89 -19.53
CA HIS A 194 2.08 2.39 -18.31
C HIS A 194 2.04 3.92 -18.23
N ASP A 195 2.69 4.63 -19.18
CA ASP A 195 2.69 6.10 -19.26
C ASP A 195 1.30 6.76 -19.19
N PRO A 196 0.20 6.19 -19.73
CA PRO A 196 -1.13 6.78 -19.60
C PRO A 196 -1.55 7.03 -18.14
N LEU A 197 -1.21 6.12 -17.22
CA LEU A 197 -1.52 6.28 -15.79
C LEU A 197 -0.62 7.33 -15.15
N TRP A 198 0.69 7.28 -15.41
CA TRP A 198 1.66 8.24 -14.87
C TRP A 198 1.36 9.67 -15.31
N ARG A 199 0.99 9.84 -16.58
CA ARG A 199 0.51 11.12 -17.13
C ARG A 199 -0.72 11.62 -16.41
N ALA A 200 -1.72 10.76 -16.18
CA ALA A 200 -2.94 11.16 -15.48
C ALA A 200 -2.67 11.58 -14.03
N ALA A 201 -1.80 10.86 -13.32
CA ALA A 201 -1.39 11.22 -11.96
C ALA A 201 -0.68 12.59 -11.92
N GLU A 202 0.22 12.86 -12.86
CA GLU A 202 0.88 14.17 -13.01
C GLU A 202 -0.11 15.30 -13.34
N GLU A 203 -1.02 15.08 -14.30
CA GLU A 203 -2.05 16.06 -14.70
C GLU A 203 -3.01 16.42 -13.55
N LEU A 204 -3.38 15.43 -12.73
CA LEU A 204 -4.21 15.63 -11.54
C LEU A 204 -3.39 16.17 -10.34
N ASP A 205 -2.07 16.09 -10.43
CA ASP A 205 -1.08 16.40 -9.40
C ASP A 205 -1.32 15.59 -8.09
N VAL A 206 -1.70 14.32 -8.23
CA VAL A 206 -1.93 13.36 -7.13
C VAL A 206 -0.84 12.28 -7.09
N PRO A 207 -0.48 11.75 -5.91
CA PRO A 207 0.45 10.62 -5.81
C PRO A 207 -0.11 9.31 -6.36
N ILE A 208 0.80 8.47 -6.84
CA ILE A 208 0.57 7.03 -6.96
C ILE A 208 1.49 6.30 -6.00
N ALA A 209 0.92 5.40 -5.18
CA ALA A 209 1.69 4.50 -4.34
C ALA A 209 1.97 3.16 -5.05
N ILE A 210 3.12 2.58 -4.73
CA ILE A 210 3.36 1.15 -4.86
C ILE A 210 3.20 0.58 -3.46
N HIS A 211 2.19 -0.26 -3.30
CA HIS A 211 1.90 -0.93 -2.03
C HIS A 211 2.21 -2.41 -2.20
N THR A 212 2.66 -3.07 -1.15
CA THR A 212 2.82 -4.53 -1.19
C THR A 212 1.46 -5.24 -1.26
N GLY A 213 1.49 -6.54 -1.50
CA GLY A 213 0.32 -7.40 -1.51
C GLY A 213 0.72 -8.82 -1.86
N VAL A 214 -0.26 -9.69 -2.02
CA VAL A 214 0.03 -11.07 -2.42
C VAL A 214 0.60 -11.07 -3.84
N ASP A 215 1.84 -11.52 -3.98
CA ASP A 215 2.50 -11.66 -5.28
C ASP A 215 2.01 -12.92 -6.04
N PRO A 216 1.91 -12.85 -7.38
CA PRO A 216 1.69 -14.04 -8.17
C PRO A 216 2.91 -14.97 -8.03
N PRO A 217 2.72 -16.26 -7.67
CA PRO A 217 3.82 -17.19 -7.39
C PRO A 217 4.90 -17.22 -8.49
N ALA A 218 4.49 -17.19 -9.76
CA ALA A 218 5.39 -17.21 -10.91
C ALA A 218 6.34 -16.00 -11.02
N ARG A 219 6.11 -14.93 -10.25
CA ARG A 219 6.91 -13.69 -10.26
C ARG A 219 7.46 -13.33 -8.87
N SER A 220 7.17 -14.14 -7.86
CA SER A 220 7.59 -13.87 -6.49
C SER A 220 9.09 -14.13 -6.30
N VAL A 221 9.74 -13.20 -5.61
CA VAL A 221 11.19 -13.25 -5.34
C VAL A 221 11.58 -14.36 -4.36
N HIS A 222 10.62 -14.85 -3.57
CA HIS A 222 10.81 -15.92 -2.58
C HIS A 222 10.86 -17.32 -3.19
N HIS A 223 10.61 -17.45 -4.49
CA HIS A 223 10.61 -18.73 -5.22
C HIS A 223 12.01 -19.22 -5.60
N ARG A 224 13.06 -18.58 -5.07
CA ARG A 224 14.45 -18.96 -5.33
C ARG A 224 14.87 -20.27 -4.67
N PHE A 225 14.21 -20.67 -3.58
CA PHE A 225 14.56 -21.85 -2.80
C PHE A 225 13.32 -22.71 -2.53
N ASP A 226 13.47 -24.03 -2.71
CA ASP A 226 12.42 -24.99 -2.37
C ASP A 226 12.17 -25.02 -0.85
N GLY A 227 10.90 -25.15 -0.45
CA GLY A 227 10.51 -25.32 0.96
C GLY A 227 10.35 -24.03 1.76
N VAL A 228 10.56 -22.87 1.15
CA VAL A 228 10.28 -21.53 1.73
C VAL A 228 9.45 -20.65 0.78
N SER A 229 8.77 -21.26 -0.19
CA SER A 229 7.95 -20.59 -1.19
C SER A 229 6.48 -20.47 -0.78
N TRP A 230 5.86 -19.35 -1.14
CA TRP A 230 4.42 -19.12 -1.03
C TRP A 230 3.67 -19.81 -2.20
N PRO A 231 2.51 -20.47 -1.97
CA PRO A 231 1.78 -20.63 -0.70
C PRO A 231 2.15 -21.89 0.12
N GLU A 232 2.97 -22.79 -0.40
CA GLU A 232 3.13 -24.15 0.16
C GLU A 232 3.85 -24.20 1.52
N ALA A 233 4.76 -23.25 1.80
CA ALA A 233 5.61 -23.25 2.98
C ALA A 233 5.14 -22.32 4.12
N VAL A 234 4.04 -21.60 3.93
CA VAL A 234 3.69 -20.38 4.68
C VAL A 234 3.60 -20.58 6.19
N PRO A 235 2.81 -21.53 6.75
CA PRO A 235 2.64 -21.58 8.20
C PRO A 235 3.95 -21.87 8.96
N GLY A 236 4.93 -22.51 8.31
CA GLY A 236 6.22 -22.86 8.92
C GLY A 236 7.37 -21.90 8.60
N GLN A 237 7.22 -21.04 7.58
CA GLN A 237 8.32 -20.22 7.04
C GLN A 237 7.93 -18.73 6.88
N ILE A 238 6.85 -18.29 7.52
CA ILE A 238 6.34 -16.92 7.41
C ILE A 238 7.38 -15.85 7.76
N TRP A 239 8.29 -16.13 8.71
CA TRP A 239 9.37 -15.20 9.06
C TRP A 239 10.29 -14.88 7.87
N TYR A 240 10.68 -15.89 7.09
CA TYR A 240 11.53 -15.70 5.90
C TYR A 240 10.82 -14.89 4.82
N LEU A 241 9.53 -15.18 4.62
CA LEU A 241 8.69 -14.50 3.65
C LEU A 241 8.51 -13.03 4.03
N GLN A 242 8.13 -12.76 5.28
CA GLN A 242 7.95 -11.40 5.81
C GLN A 242 9.23 -10.55 5.74
N LEU A 243 10.39 -11.15 6.06
CA LEU A 243 11.68 -10.45 5.97
C LEU A 243 11.97 -9.93 4.55
N LEU A 244 11.51 -10.63 3.52
CA LEU A 244 11.84 -10.32 2.13
C LEU A 244 10.67 -9.71 1.36
N PHE A 245 9.46 -9.72 1.92
CA PHE A 245 8.23 -9.24 1.29
C PHE A 245 8.37 -7.82 0.70
N PRO A 246 9.04 -6.86 1.36
CA PRO A 246 9.34 -5.53 0.81
C PRO A 246 10.08 -5.51 -0.54
N GLN A 247 10.80 -6.59 -0.90
CA GLN A 247 11.63 -6.60 -2.10
C GLN A 247 10.83 -6.49 -3.40
N ALA A 248 9.58 -6.94 -3.42
CA ALA A 248 8.72 -6.79 -4.60
C ALA A 248 8.50 -5.29 -4.91
N VAL A 249 8.17 -4.52 -3.88
CA VAL A 249 7.99 -3.06 -3.97
C VAL A 249 9.29 -2.36 -4.37
N GLN A 250 10.43 -2.75 -3.75
CA GLN A 250 11.75 -2.19 -4.09
C GLN A 250 12.15 -2.46 -5.56
N GLN A 251 11.78 -3.62 -6.09
CA GLN A 251 11.99 -3.95 -7.50
C GLN A 251 11.10 -3.11 -8.41
N ALA A 252 9.79 -3.03 -8.13
CA ALA A 252 8.86 -2.17 -8.86
C ALA A 252 9.34 -0.71 -8.89
N PHE A 253 9.74 -0.16 -7.72
CA PHE A 253 10.34 1.16 -7.56
C PHE A 253 11.57 1.37 -8.46
N SER A 254 12.47 0.39 -8.49
CA SER A 254 13.70 0.45 -9.29
C SER A 254 13.44 0.59 -10.79
N THR A 255 12.31 0.06 -11.27
CA THR A 255 11.98 0.11 -12.71
C THR A 255 11.71 1.54 -13.20
N PHE A 256 11.22 2.44 -12.35
CA PHE A 256 10.98 3.84 -12.73
C PHE A 256 12.27 4.53 -13.19
N PHE A 257 13.39 4.21 -12.54
CA PHE A 257 14.73 4.72 -12.90
C PHE A 257 15.25 4.08 -14.19
N GLN A 258 15.15 2.75 -14.32
CA GLN A 258 15.62 2.04 -15.50
C GLN A 258 14.98 2.58 -16.78
N PHE A 259 13.68 2.88 -16.72
CA PHE A 259 12.94 3.41 -17.86
C PHE A 259 12.93 4.93 -17.94
N ALA A 260 13.60 5.67 -17.06
CA ALA A 260 13.58 7.13 -17.04
C ALA A 260 12.16 7.75 -16.95
N THR A 261 11.28 7.09 -16.21
CA THR A 261 9.88 7.52 -16.03
C THR A 261 9.81 8.91 -15.41
N PHE A 262 10.67 9.20 -14.44
CA PHE A 262 10.73 10.52 -13.81
C PHE A 262 11.25 11.65 -14.71
N ASP A 263 11.95 11.34 -15.80
CA ASP A 263 12.29 12.35 -16.82
C ASP A 263 11.10 12.63 -17.74
N ARG A 264 10.30 11.61 -18.04
CA ARG A 264 9.08 11.75 -18.86
C ARG A 264 7.98 12.50 -18.10
N PHE A 265 7.89 12.30 -16.79
CA PHE A 265 6.90 12.89 -15.89
C PHE A 265 7.58 13.58 -14.69
N PRO A 266 8.13 14.79 -14.86
CA PRO A 266 8.86 15.50 -13.81
C PRO A 266 8.00 15.94 -12.61
N GLY A 267 6.67 15.97 -12.76
CA GLY A 267 5.70 16.26 -11.70
C GLY A 267 5.08 15.02 -11.06
N LEU A 268 5.41 13.80 -11.53
CA LEU A 268 4.95 12.56 -10.92
C LEU A 268 5.42 12.47 -9.46
N LYS A 269 4.50 12.08 -8.58
CA LYS A 269 4.75 11.83 -7.15
C LYS A 269 4.56 10.34 -6.89
N LEU A 270 5.66 9.63 -6.62
CA LEU A 270 5.64 8.21 -6.31
C LEU A 270 5.71 8.01 -4.80
N VAL A 271 4.85 7.16 -4.26
CA VAL A 271 4.87 6.75 -2.85
C VAL A 271 5.28 5.29 -2.77
N VAL A 272 6.11 4.93 -1.80
CA VAL A 272 6.56 3.56 -1.53
C VAL A 272 6.10 3.20 -0.13
N LEU A 273 5.26 2.17 -0.02
CA LEU A 273 4.55 1.79 1.20
C LEU A 273 4.95 0.39 1.66
N GLU A 274 4.79 0.15 2.96
CA GLU A 274 5.00 -1.15 3.63
C GLU A 274 6.30 -1.86 3.18
N SER A 275 7.41 -1.12 3.21
CA SER A 275 8.72 -1.62 2.78
C SER A 275 9.88 -1.12 3.62
N GLY A 276 9.57 -0.41 4.71
CA GLY A 276 10.49 0.45 5.44
C GLY A 276 11.20 1.49 4.56
N CYS A 277 12.00 2.31 5.21
CA CYS A 277 12.86 3.31 4.57
C CYS A 277 14.36 3.00 4.73
N GLY A 278 14.75 2.10 5.64
CA GLY A 278 16.15 1.81 5.97
C GLY A 278 17.02 1.29 4.81
N TRP A 279 16.41 0.67 3.80
CA TRP A 279 17.10 0.18 2.59
C TRP A 279 17.52 1.29 1.62
N LEU A 280 16.83 2.43 1.67
CA LEU A 280 16.91 3.45 0.63
C LEU A 280 18.28 4.15 0.52
N PRO A 281 18.99 4.48 1.62
CA PRO A 281 20.33 5.06 1.51
C PRO A 281 21.29 4.16 0.72
N TYR A 282 21.30 2.86 1.01
CA TYR A 282 22.08 1.88 0.25
C TYR A 282 21.65 1.83 -1.22
N TRP A 283 20.34 1.86 -1.48
CA TRP A 283 19.81 1.82 -2.84
C TRP A 283 20.21 3.05 -3.66
N MET A 284 20.15 4.24 -3.06
CA MET A 284 20.57 5.49 -3.68
C MET A 284 22.05 5.46 -4.04
N ASP A 285 22.92 5.07 -3.11
CA ASP A 285 24.36 4.94 -3.36
C ASP A 285 24.62 3.94 -4.49
N ARG A 286 23.91 2.81 -4.48
CA ARG A 286 24.07 1.78 -5.51
C ARG A 286 23.63 2.30 -6.88
N MET A 287 22.47 2.93 -6.97
CA MET A 287 21.93 3.48 -8.22
C MET A 287 22.81 4.61 -8.77
N ASP A 288 23.30 5.51 -7.92
CA ASP A 288 24.20 6.60 -8.33
C ASP A 288 25.58 6.07 -8.76
N ALA A 289 26.12 5.05 -8.09
CA ALA A 289 27.36 4.40 -8.50
C ALA A 289 27.23 3.70 -9.87
N LEU A 290 26.09 3.06 -10.14
CA LEU A 290 25.79 2.48 -11.46
C LEU A 290 25.66 3.56 -12.53
N TYR A 291 25.03 4.69 -12.19
CA TYR A 291 24.89 5.85 -13.05
C TYR A 291 26.24 6.54 -13.37
N ALA A 292 27.17 6.59 -12.42
CA ALA A 292 28.50 7.15 -12.63
C ALA A 292 29.46 6.20 -13.37
N GLY A 293 29.15 4.90 -13.36
CA GLY A 293 30.00 3.85 -13.90
C GLY A 293 29.73 3.50 -15.37
N ALA A 294 30.39 2.44 -15.85
CA ALA A 294 30.27 1.99 -17.24
C ALA A 294 28.84 1.53 -17.62
N LEU A 295 28.04 1.10 -16.64
CA LEU A 295 26.65 0.67 -16.85
C LEU A 295 25.71 1.84 -17.15
N ARG A 296 26.16 3.10 -17.01
CA ARG A 296 25.40 4.29 -17.43
C ARG A 296 24.86 4.20 -18.86
N VAL A 297 25.59 3.53 -19.77
CA VAL A 297 25.19 3.36 -21.17
C VAL A 297 23.88 2.57 -21.34
N THR A 298 23.44 1.83 -20.31
CA THR A 298 22.18 1.08 -20.30
C THR A 298 21.04 1.85 -19.64
N MET A 299 21.24 3.13 -19.28
CA MET A 299 20.27 3.97 -18.60
C MET A 299 19.97 5.22 -19.41
N SER A 300 18.69 5.60 -19.50
CA SER A 300 18.26 6.81 -20.23
C SER A 300 18.01 8.03 -19.35
N LEU A 301 18.20 7.92 -18.02
CA LEU A 301 18.02 9.03 -17.07
C LEU A 301 18.87 10.24 -17.45
N ARG A 302 18.49 11.46 -17.09
CA ARG A 302 19.29 12.68 -17.32
C ARG A 302 20.15 13.06 -16.13
N GLU A 303 19.69 12.78 -14.93
CA GLU A 303 20.35 13.09 -13.65
C GLU A 303 20.69 11.80 -12.90
N PRO A 304 21.54 11.84 -11.85
CA PRO A 304 21.70 10.73 -10.93
C PRO A 304 20.36 10.32 -10.29
N PRO A 305 20.07 9.02 -10.13
CA PRO A 305 18.87 8.50 -9.46
C PRO A 305 18.51 9.20 -8.14
N SER A 306 19.51 9.52 -7.31
CA SER A 306 19.30 10.20 -6.03
C SER A 306 18.67 11.60 -6.17
N VAL A 307 18.84 12.28 -7.31
CA VAL A 307 18.16 13.56 -7.60
C VAL A 307 16.65 13.35 -7.72
N TYR A 308 16.22 12.29 -8.39
CA TYR A 308 14.79 11.97 -8.56
C TYR A 308 14.16 11.50 -7.26
N VAL A 309 14.87 10.70 -6.46
CA VAL A 309 14.40 10.30 -5.12
C VAL A 309 14.07 11.55 -4.30
N ARG A 310 15.01 12.49 -4.21
CA ARG A 310 14.83 13.75 -3.47
C ARG A 310 13.83 14.71 -4.09
N ARG A 311 13.36 14.47 -5.31
CA ARG A 311 12.38 15.34 -6.00
C ARG A 311 10.96 14.77 -5.99
N GLN A 312 10.82 13.46 -6.17
CA GLN A 312 9.57 12.83 -6.63
C GLN A 312 9.15 11.59 -5.83
N CYS A 313 9.96 11.10 -4.88
CA CYS A 313 9.68 9.84 -4.18
C CYS A 313 9.45 10.07 -2.68
N TRP A 314 8.30 9.64 -2.18
CA TRP A 314 7.96 9.63 -0.75
C TRP A 314 7.95 8.19 -0.26
N ILE A 315 8.48 7.95 0.93
CA ILE A 315 8.73 6.61 1.45
C ILE A 315 8.11 6.51 2.83
N ALA A 316 7.28 5.50 3.03
CA ALA A 316 6.77 5.15 4.34
C ALA A 316 7.93 4.74 5.26
N ALA A 317 7.88 5.27 6.47
CA ALA A 317 8.68 4.88 7.59
C ALA A 317 7.76 4.18 8.58
N ASP A 318 8.07 2.92 8.85
CA ASP A 318 7.29 2.12 9.78
C ASP A 318 7.65 2.57 11.21
N PRO A 319 6.73 2.42 12.19
CA PRO A 319 6.91 3.00 13.51
C PRO A 319 8.17 2.51 14.25
N ASP A 320 8.60 1.28 13.99
CA ASP A 320 9.71 0.60 14.66
C ASP A 320 11.10 0.83 14.01
N GLU A 321 11.17 1.60 12.92
CA GLU A 321 12.42 1.83 12.19
C GLU A 321 13.40 2.75 12.92
N ARG A 322 14.43 2.16 13.54
CA ARG A 322 15.44 2.90 14.32
C ARG A 322 16.50 3.63 13.50
N PHE A 323 16.62 3.32 12.21
CA PHE A 323 17.63 3.93 11.32
C PHE A 323 17.19 5.27 10.72
N LEU A 324 16.01 5.78 11.10
CA LEU A 324 15.44 7.02 10.57
C LEU A 324 16.38 8.22 10.53
N PRO A 325 17.21 8.53 11.56
CA PRO A 325 18.13 9.67 11.50
C PRO A 325 19.10 9.60 10.31
N ALA A 326 19.66 8.42 10.03
CA ALA A 326 20.58 8.23 8.90
C ALA A 326 19.84 8.31 7.55
N VAL A 327 18.59 7.83 7.50
CA VAL A 327 17.75 7.96 6.30
C VAL A 327 17.41 9.42 6.05
N VAL A 328 17.05 10.19 7.07
CA VAL A 328 16.79 11.63 6.96
C VAL A 328 18.03 12.37 6.46
N GLU A 329 19.23 12.03 6.96
CA GLU A 329 20.49 12.64 6.48
C GLU A 329 20.75 12.34 5.00
N ALA A 330 20.54 11.09 4.56
CA ALA A 330 20.83 10.66 3.19
C ALA A 330 19.77 11.11 2.17
N VAL A 331 18.49 10.94 2.50
CA VAL A 331 17.33 11.14 1.60
C VAL A 331 16.80 12.56 1.71
N GLY A 332 16.84 13.16 2.88
CA GLY A 332 16.20 14.44 3.18
C GLY A 332 14.83 14.28 3.83
N GLU A 333 14.56 15.16 4.79
CA GLU A 333 13.37 15.14 5.66
C GLU A 333 12.03 15.35 4.93
N ASP A 334 12.02 15.88 3.69
CA ASP A 334 10.78 16.18 2.94
C ASP A 334 10.17 14.96 2.22
N ARG A 335 10.81 13.79 2.34
CA ARG A 335 10.49 12.57 1.58
C ARG A 335 10.05 11.39 2.42
N LEU A 336 9.99 11.55 3.74
CA LEU A 336 9.51 10.50 4.63
C LEU A 336 8.06 10.74 5.03
N LEU A 337 7.29 9.67 5.12
CA LEU A 337 5.91 9.64 5.61
C LEU A 337 5.87 8.67 6.79
N TRP A 338 5.14 8.99 7.85
CA TRP A 338 4.87 8.00 8.89
C TRP A 338 3.67 7.14 8.49
N ALA A 339 3.81 5.83 8.70
CA ALA A 339 2.82 4.81 8.41
C ALA A 339 2.53 4.03 9.70
N SER A 340 1.24 3.82 10.03
CA SER A 340 0.89 2.96 11.18
C SER A 340 0.65 1.51 10.78
N ASP A 341 0.23 1.29 9.53
CA ASP A 341 -0.28 0.01 9.02
C ASP A 341 -1.46 -0.55 9.82
N PHE A 342 -2.22 0.33 10.51
CA PHE A 342 -3.40 -0.12 11.24
C PHE A 342 -4.43 -0.72 10.28
N PRO A 343 -4.98 -1.93 10.51
CA PRO A 343 -4.90 -2.74 11.73
C PRO A 343 -4.12 -4.06 11.56
N HIS A 344 -3.13 -4.13 10.68
CA HIS A 344 -2.46 -5.39 10.34
C HIS A 344 -1.65 -5.96 11.51
N SER A 345 -1.64 -7.30 11.59
CA SER A 345 -1.18 -8.04 12.77
C SER A 345 0.34 -8.12 12.94
N ASP A 346 1.09 -7.76 11.91
CA ASP A 346 2.55 -7.73 11.88
C ASP A 346 3.15 -6.49 12.54
N HIS A 347 2.31 -5.51 12.89
CA HIS A 347 2.70 -4.32 13.64
C HIS A 347 2.16 -4.33 15.09
N ALA A 348 2.90 -3.64 15.97
CA ALA A 348 2.54 -3.49 17.36
C ALA A 348 1.44 -2.44 17.57
N GLY A 349 0.65 -2.57 18.64
CA GLY A 349 -0.46 -1.66 18.93
C GLY A 349 -0.06 -0.30 19.51
N ASN A 350 1.23 -0.08 19.79
CA ASN A 350 1.81 1.12 20.41
C ASN A 350 2.50 2.04 19.39
N TYR A 351 1.99 2.07 18.15
CA TYR A 351 2.58 2.82 17.03
C TYR A 351 2.62 4.35 17.27
N VAL A 352 1.75 4.90 18.14
CA VAL A 352 1.78 6.33 18.50
C VAL A 352 2.96 6.62 19.42
N GLU A 353 3.21 5.75 20.40
CA GLU A 353 4.38 5.85 21.27
C GLU A 353 5.68 5.68 20.49
N GLU A 354 5.69 4.77 19.50
CA GLU A 354 6.81 4.54 18.59
C GLU A 354 7.08 5.73 17.68
N LEU A 355 6.03 6.34 17.11
CA LEU A 355 6.15 7.61 16.39
C LEU A 355 6.75 8.72 17.27
N ASP A 356 6.31 8.81 18.52
CA ASP A 356 6.86 9.78 19.47
C ASP A 356 8.34 9.52 19.76
N GLU A 357 8.76 8.27 19.92
CA GLU A 357 10.17 7.90 20.09
C GLU A 357 11.00 8.21 18.84
N ALA A 358 10.52 7.82 17.66
CA ALA A 358 11.14 8.14 16.39
C ALA A 358 11.34 9.65 16.22
N CYS A 359 10.31 10.45 16.51
CA CYS A 359 10.38 11.91 16.45
C CYS A 359 11.41 12.51 17.41
N ARG A 360 11.59 11.95 18.61
CA ARG A 360 12.62 12.42 19.58
C ARG A 360 14.04 12.20 19.07
N SER A 361 14.25 11.25 18.17
CA SER A 361 15.56 10.97 17.55
C SER A 361 15.90 11.91 16.40
N LEU A 362 14.95 12.73 15.94
CA LEU A 362 15.08 13.59 14.77
C LEU A 362 15.19 15.08 15.15
N PRO A 363 15.80 15.91 14.28
CA PRO A 363 15.67 17.36 14.37
C PRO A 363 14.20 17.80 14.39
N ALA A 364 13.89 18.89 15.08
CA ALA A 364 12.51 19.32 15.30
C ALA A 364 11.70 19.55 14.00
N ASP A 365 12.33 20.03 12.92
CA ASP A 365 11.65 20.21 11.63
C ASP A 365 11.36 18.87 10.95
N ALA A 366 12.36 17.98 10.88
CA ALA A 366 12.20 16.61 10.39
C ALA A 366 11.10 15.84 11.14
N ALA A 367 11.06 15.96 12.47
CA ALA A 367 10.04 15.31 13.30
C ALA A 367 8.63 15.78 12.94
N ARG A 368 8.43 17.10 12.74
CA ARG A 368 7.12 17.65 12.32
C ARG A 368 6.74 17.22 10.90
N LYS A 369 7.72 17.14 10.01
CA LYS A 369 7.54 16.67 8.63
C LYS A 369 7.13 15.22 8.56
N LEU A 370 7.85 14.34 9.27
CA LEU A 370 7.55 12.92 9.41
C LEU A 370 6.15 12.71 10.02
N ARG A 371 5.86 13.40 11.14
CA ARG A 371 4.61 13.25 11.88
C ARG A 371 3.35 13.55 11.06
N GLY A 372 3.46 14.44 10.07
CA GLY A 372 2.31 14.67 9.20
C GLY A 372 2.41 15.83 8.21
N LEU A 373 3.36 16.76 8.33
CA LEU A 373 3.41 17.88 7.37
C LEU A 373 3.75 17.42 5.94
N ASN A 374 4.58 16.38 5.79
CA ASN A 374 4.87 15.82 4.46
C ASN A 374 3.62 15.19 3.85
N ALA A 375 2.91 14.34 4.60
CA ALA A 375 1.67 13.71 4.15
C ALA A 375 0.59 14.77 3.84
N ALA A 376 0.41 15.75 4.72
CA ALA A 376 -0.54 16.85 4.53
C ALA A 376 -0.26 17.63 3.24
N LYS A 377 1.02 17.92 2.95
CA LYS A 377 1.43 18.59 1.71
C LYS A 377 1.24 17.69 0.48
N LEU A 378 1.62 16.43 0.57
CA LEU A 378 1.55 15.45 -0.52
C LEU A 378 0.10 15.22 -0.98
N TYR A 379 -0.81 14.97 -0.03
CA TYR A 379 -2.22 14.67 -0.27
C TYR A 379 -3.12 15.92 -0.28
N ARG A 380 -2.54 17.12 -0.13
CA ARG A 380 -3.23 18.42 -0.06
C ARG A 380 -4.34 18.46 0.98
N LEU A 381 -4.02 17.98 2.19
CA LEU A 381 -4.95 17.94 3.31
C LEU A 381 -5.15 19.34 3.88
N THR A 382 -6.38 19.63 4.28
CA THR A 382 -6.75 20.88 4.95
C THR A 382 -7.17 20.56 6.37
N SER A 383 -6.71 21.35 7.35
CA SER A 383 -7.26 21.26 8.70
C SER A 383 -8.75 21.57 8.61
N SER A 384 -9.62 20.66 9.01
CA SER A 384 -11.01 20.99 9.29
C SER A 384 -11.04 22.08 10.36
N ALA A 385 -11.90 23.08 10.18
CA ALA A 385 -12.07 24.21 11.11
C ALA A 385 -12.76 23.77 12.41
#